data_AF-W7B5F6-F1
#
_entry.id   AF-W7B5F6-F1
#
_cell.length_a   1.000
_cell.length_b   1.000
_cell.length_c   1.000
_cell.angle_alpha   90.00
_cell.angle_beta   90.00
_cell.angle_gamma   90.00
#
_symmetry.space_group_name_H-M   'P 1'
#
loop_
_entity.id
_entity.type
_entity.pdbx_description
1 polymer ?
#
loop_
_entity_poly.entity_id
_entity_poly.type
_entity_poly.pdbx_seq_one_letter_code
_entity_poly.pdbx_strand_id
1 'polypeptide(L)'
;MRLGLLEMRYSKLRYILVTGIMVLIMLLSLILSGLANGLAYDNASSVSDNNVPYYAIAKDAQGKVSRSLFEESKLSKVKEQENVADAAVLGQSMQTLKREKDDKKFSIAFFAIQPGSFLDPKISSGKGLEVSKPDEIVVDTSLKKEGIKLGDVLMDDILNRELTIVGFTENQKI
;
A
#
# COMPACT_ATOMS: atom_id res chain seq x y z
N MET A 1 29.86 -48.16 -9.13
CA MET A 1 29.62 -46.78 -8.64
C MET A 1 30.62 -46.29 -7.56
N ARG A 2 31.87 -46.78 -7.52
CA ARG A 2 32.90 -46.26 -6.58
C ARG A 2 33.96 -45.37 -7.25
N LEU A 3 34.14 -45.51 -8.57
CA LEU A 3 35.15 -44.76 -9.34
C LEU A 3 34.78 -43.27 -9.51
N GLY A 4 33.51 -42.95 -9.80
CA GLY A 4 33.08 -41.55 -9.99
C GLY A 4 33.18 -40.67 -8.74
N LEU A 5 32.98 -41.22 -7.53
CA LEU A 5 33.20 -40.48 -6.27
C LEU A 5 34.68 -40.19 -6.00
N LEU A 6 35.57 -41.08 -6.44
CA LEU A 6 37.02 -40.90 -6.31
C LEU A 6 37.56 -39.85 -7.30
N GLU A 7 36.93 -39.72 -8.46
CA GLU A 7 37.31 -38.77 -9.52
C GLU A 7 36.94 -37.32 -9.18
N MET A 8 35.78 -37.08 -8.54
CA MET A 8 35.43 -35.78 -7.95
C MET A 8 36.47 -35.28 -6.92
N ARG A 9 37.22 -36.20 -6.31
CA ARG A 9 38.22 -35.89 -5.28
C ARG A 9 39.56 -35.40 -5.88
N TYR A 10 39.81 -35.59 -7.17
CA TYR A 10 41.06 -35.16 -7.83
C TYR A 10 40.94 -33.76 -8.46
N SER A 11 39.74 -33.35 -8.89
CA SER A 11 39.45 -32.01 -9.44
C SER A 11 38.52 -31.19 -8.53
N LYS A 12 38.73 -31.26 -7.20
CA LYS A 12 37.84 -30.69 -6.17
C LYS A 12 37.48 -29.23 -6.44
N LEU A 13 38.45 -28.43 -6.88
CA LEU A 13 38.27 -27.00 -7.10
C LEU A 13 37.25 -26.72 -8.21
N ARG A 14 37.33 -27.45 -9.33
CA ARG A 14 36.44 -27.26 -10.47
C ARG A 14 35.01 -27.69 -10.16
N TYR A 15 34.84 -28.82 -9.46
CA TYR A 15 33.51 -29.28 -9.04
C TYR A 15 32.89 -28.37 -7.97
N ILE A 16 33.66 -27.91 -6.99
CA ILE A 16 33.18 -26.92 -5.99
C ILE A 16 32.77 -25.61 -6.69
N LEU A 17 33.55 -25.14 -7.66
CA LEU A 17 33.21 -23.94 -8.44
C LEU A 17 31.91 -24.12 -9.21
N VAL A 18 31.72 -25.24 -9.92
CA VAL A 18 30.49 -25.49 -10.70
C VAL A 18 29.27 -25.65 -9.78
N THR A 19 29.38 -26.42 -8.71
CA THR A 19 28.29 -26.55 -7.73
C THR A 19 28.01 -25.23 -7.03
N GLY A 20 29.04 -24.44 -6.71
CA GLY A 20 28.89 -23.10 -6.14
C GLY A 20 28.15 -22.15 -7.07
N ILE A 21 28.48 -22.14 -8.36
CA ILE A 21 27.75 -21.33 -9.35
C ILE A 21 26.28 -21.77 -9.43
N MET A 22 25.98 -23.07 -9.42
CA MET A 22 24.60 -23.56 -9.40
C MET A 22 23.84 -23.09 -8.15
N VAL A 23 24.45 -23.18 -6.96
CA VAL A 23 23.86 -22.70 -5.71
C VAL A 23 23.62 -21.19 -5.75
N LEU A 24 24.58 -20.41 -6.27
CA LEU A 24 24.44 -18.96 -6.40
C LEU A 24 23.30 -18.57 -7.36
N ILE A 25 23.13 -19.30 -8.47
CA ILE A 25 22.01 -19.08 -9.41
C ILE A 25 20.67 -19.38 -8.72
N MET A 26 20.57 -20.46 -7.96
CA MET A 26 19.37 -20.81 -7.20
C MET A 26 19.06 -19.76 -6.12
N LEU A 27 20.09 -19.28 -5.42
CA LEU A 27 19.92 -18.27 -4.37
C LEU A 27 19.47 -16.93 -4.96
N LEU A 28 20.02 -16.55 -6.11
CA LEU A 28 19.64 -15.34 -6.83
C LEU A 28 18.17 -15.39 -7.28
N SER A 29 17.71 -16.52 -7.83
CA SER A 29 16.31 -16.67 -8.25
C SER A 29 15.35 -16.66 -7.05
N LEU A 30 15.74 -17.26 -5.93
CA LEU A 30 14.99 -17.21 -4.67
C LEU A 30 14.90 -15.79 -4.13
N ILE A 31 15.99 -15.03 -4.13
CA ILE A 31 15.98 -13.63 -3.69
C ILE A 31 15.12 -12.78 -4.63
N LEU A 32 15.22 -12.97 -5.94
CA LEU A 32 14.43 -12.22 -6.91
C LEU A 32 12.93 -12.48 -6.72
N SER A 33 12.55 -13.75 -6.54
CA SER A 33 11.16 -14.13 -6.25
C SER A 33 10.71 -13.66 -4.87
N GLY A 34 11.55 -13.81 -3.85
CA GLY A 34 11.27 -13.41 -2.47
C GLY A 34 11.09 -11.90 -2.34
N LEU A 35 11.92 -11.10 -3.01
CA LEU A 35 11.80 -9.65 -3.03
C LEU A 35 10.59 -9.19 -3.86
N ALA A 36 10.36 -9.78 -5.04
CA ALA A 36 9.19 -9.45 -5.86
C ALA A 36 7.89 -9.75 -5.11
N ASN A 37 7.80 -10.92 -4.48
CA ASN A 37 6.65 -11.30 -3.67
C ASN A 37 6.58 -10.50 -2.35
N GLY A 38 7.72 -10.17 -1.73
CA GLY A 38 7.77 -9.37 -0.51
C GLY A 38 7.31 -7.94 -0.73
N LEU A 39 7.79 -7.28 -1.79
CA LEU A 39 7.32 -5.94 -2.18
C LEU A 39 5.86 -5.96 -2.64
N ALA A 40 5.43 -7.02 -3.32
CA ALA A 40 4.03 -7.21 -3.68
C ALA A 40 3.16 -7.43 -2.43
N TYR A 41 3.64 -8.20 -1.46
CA TYR A 41 2.96 -8.45 -0.19
C TYR A 41 2.88 -7.19 0.67
N ASP A 42 3.96 -6.40 0.77
CA ASP A 42 3.93 -5.13 1.49
C ASP A 42 2.89 -4.17 0.87
N ASN A 43 2.86 -4.05 -0.45
CA ASN A 43 1.83 -3.25 -1.14
C ASN A 43 0.41 -3.83 -1.00
N ALA A 44 0.26 -5.16 -0.98
CA ALA A 44 -1.04 -5.82 -0.93
C ALA A 44 -1.60 -5.96 0.48
N SER A 45 -0.74 -5.99 1.51
CA SER A 45 -1.12 -6.18 2.92
C SER A 45 -2.08 -5.09 3.38
N SER A 46 -1.80 -3.85 3.00
CA SER A 46 -2.61 -2.68 3.31
C SER A 46 -3.97 -2.64 2.60
N VAL A 47 -4.19 -3.47 1.57
CA VAL A 47 -5.50 -3.67 0.92
C VAL A 47 -6.18 -4.95 1.43
N SER A 48 -5.40 -5.98 1.74
CA SER A 48 -5.90 -7.31 2.14
C SER A 48 -6.36 -7.35 3.60
N ASP A 49 -5.77 -6.55 4.49
CA ASP A 49 -6.12 -6.52 5.92
C ASP A 49 -7.38 -5.70 6.25
N ASN A 50 -8.03 -5.06 5.27
CA ASN A 50 -9.22 -4.22 5.53
C ASN A 50 -10.51 -5.01 5.82
N ASN A 51 -10.45 -6.32 6.04
CA ASN A 51 -11.60 -7.17 6.34
C ASN A 51 -12.74 -7.05 5.31
N VAL A 52 -12.41 -6.64 4.07
CA VAL A 52 -13.37 -6.46 2.97
C VAL A 52 -13.40 -7.74 2.13
N PRO A 53 -14.52 -8.48 2.08
CA PRO A 53 -14.58 -9.76 1.39
C PRO A 53 -14.60 -9.62 -0.14
N TYR A 54 -15.00 -8.47 -0.68
CA TYR A 54 -15.17 -8.26 -2.12
C TYR A 54 -14.77 -6.85 -2.56
N TYR A 55 -14.00 -6.77 -3.65
CA TYR A 55 -13.69 -5.53 -4.36
C TYR A 55 -14.40 -5.52 -5.70
N ALA A 56 -15.18 -4.46 -5.97
CA ALA A 56 -15.75 -4.23 -7.28
C ALA A 56 -14.72 -3.45 -8.14
N ILE A 57 -14.41 -3.98 -9.33
CA ILE A 57 -13.51 -3.33 -10.31
C ILE A 57 -14.30 -3.08 -11.58
N ALA A 58 -14.14 -1.90 -12.16
CA ALA A 58 -14.83 -1.53 -13.39
C ALA A 58 -14.37 -2.45 -14.54
N LYS A 59 -15.31 -2.86 -15.40
CA LYS A 59 -15.05 -3.87 -16.44
C LYS A 59 -14.00 -3.42 -17.47
N ASP A 60 -13.92 -2.12 -17.70
CA ASP A 60 -12.95 -1.44 -18.56
C ASP A 60 -11.56 -1.30 -17.94
N ALA A 61 -11.43 -1.49 -16.62
CA ALA A 61 -10.17 -1.36 -15.90
C ALA A 61 -9.21 -2.55 -16.08
N GLN A 62 -9.63 -3.62 -16.77
CA GLN A 62 -8.82 -4.82 -17.03
C GLN A 62 -8.17 -5.41 -15.76
N GLY A 63 -8.90 -5.39 -14.64
CA GLY A 63 -8.42 -5.91 -13.35
C GLY A 63 -7.43 -4.99 -12.61
N LYS A 64 -7.22 -3.75 -13.09
CA LYS A 64 -6.35 -2.77 -12.41
C LYS A 64 -7.17 -1.79 -11.59
N VAL A 65 -7.04 -1.85 -10.27
CA VAL A 65 -7.72 -0.92 -9.34
C VAL A 65 -7.39 0.54 -9.68
N SER A 66 -6.15 0.84 -10.04
CA SER A 66 -5.69 2.19 -10.43
C SER A 66 -6.33 2.74 -11.71
N ARG A 67 -7.02 1.91 -12.50
CA ARG A 67 -7.77 2.34 -13.71
C ARG A 67 -9.28 2.18 -13.54
N SER A 68 -9.72 1.78 -12.36
CA SER A 68 -11.13 1.53 -12.08
C SER A 68 -11.80 2.83 -11.69
N LEU A 69 -12.68 3.33 -12.56
CA LEU A 69 -13.50 4.51 -12.28
C LEU A 69 -14.95 4.08 -12.03
N PHE A 70 -15.45 4.39 -10.85
CA PHE A 70 -16.87 4.23 -10.51
C PHE A 70 -17.47 5.60 -10.24
N GLU A 71 -18.59 5.91 -10.89
CA GLU A 71 -19.39 7.05 -10.50
C GLU A 71 -20.10 6.77 -9.17
N GLU A 72 -20.11 7.75 -8.26
CA GLU A 72 -20.82 7.66 -6.97
C GLU A 72 -22.32 7.36 -7.15
N SER A 73 -22.91 7.79 -8.27
CA SER A 73 -24.30 7.51 -8.66
C SER A 73 -24.62 6.01 -8.74
N LYS A 74 -23.61 5.16 -8.97
CA LYS A 74 -23.74 3.71 -9.02
C LYS A 74 -23.66 3.05 -7.65
N LEU A 75 -23.15 3.75 -6.62
CA LEU A 75 -23.03 3.20 -5.27
C LEU A 75 -24.40 2.80 -4.70
N SER A 76 -25.41 3.67 -4.83
CA SER A 76 -26.77 3.39 -4.35
C SER A 76 -27.37 2.15 -5.00
N LYS A 77 -27.14 1.97 -6.31
CA LYS A 77 -27.60 0.78 -7.05
C LYS A 77 -26.90 -0.50 -6.64
N VAL A 78 -25.63 -0.41 -6.23
CA VAL A 78 -24.87 -1.55 -5.70
C VAL A 78 -25.36 -1.93 -4.31
N LYS A 79 -25.67 -0.94 -3.45
CA LYS A 79 -26.27 -1.17 -2.12
C LYS A 79 -27.66 -1.81 -2.19
N GLU A 80 -28.42 -1.56 -3.25
CA GLU A 80 -29.76 -2.13 -3.46
C GLU A 80 -29.73 -3.60 -3.92
N GLN A 81 -28.57 -4.20 -4.19
CA GLN A 81 -28.49 -5.61 -4.58
C GLN A 81 -28.67 -6.55 -3.38
N GLU A 82 -29.48 -7.60 -3.55
CA GLU A 82 -29.86 -8.53 -2.46
C GLU A 82 -28.68 -9.19 -1.72
N ASN A 83 -27.50 -9.31 -2.37
CA ASN A 83 -26.32 -9.96 -1.80
C ASN A 83 -25.27 -8.96 -1.25
N VAL A 84 -25.59 -7.66 -1.18
CA VAL A 84 -24.68 -6.62 -0.73
C VAL A 84 -25.13 -6.08 0.62
N ALA A 85 -24.39 -6.40 1.68
CA ALA A 85 -24.69 -5.93 3.03
C ALA A 85 -24.36 -4.43 3.20
N ASP A 86 -23.25 -3.98 2.64
CA ASP A 86 -22.89 -2.56 2.53
C ASP A 86 -21.87 -2.37 1.39
N ALA A 87 -21.77 -1.16 0.88
CA ALA A 87 -20.80 -0.78 -0.15
C ALA A 87 -20.22 0.60 0.17
N ALA A 88 -18.91 0.77 -0.07
CA ALA A 88 -18.23 2.05 0.10
C ALA A 88 -17.34 2.31 -1.11
N VAL A 89 -17.22 3.58 -1.47
CA VAL A 89 -16.27 4.02 -2.50
C VAL A 89 -14.92 4.19 -1.84
N LEU A 90 -13.88 3.65 -2.49
CA LEU A 90 -12.49 3.84 -2.14
C LEU A 90 -11.81 4.54 -3.31
N GLY A 91 -11.35 5.77 -3.09
CA GLY A 91 -10.44 6.46 -3.99
C GLY A 91 -9.00 6.26 -3.54
N GLN A 92 -8.09 5.99 -4.47
CA GLN A 92 -6.66 5.95 -4.20
C GLN A 92 -5.94 6.89 -5.17
N SER A 93 -5.08 7.76 -4.64
CA SER A 93 -4.17 8.57 -5.45
C SER A 93 -2.82 8.71 -4.76
N MET A 94 -1.76 8.93 -5.52
CA MET A 94 -0.44 9.25 -4.96
C MET A 94 -0.13 10.69 -5.29
N GLN A 95 0.23 11.47 -4.27
CA GLN A 95 0.57 12.87 -4.42
C GLN A 95 1.81 13.19 -3.60
N THR A 96 2.54 14.23 -4.01
CA THR A 96 3.68 14.73 -3.23
C THR A 96 3.23 15.96 -2.48
N LEU A 97 3.26 15.90 -1.15
CA LEU A 97 2.98 17.04 -0.30
C LEU A 97 4.27 17.65 0.22
N LYS A 98 4.23 18.96 0.45
CA LYS A 98 5.31 19.75 1.01
C LYS A 98 4.91 20.21 2.40
N ARG A 99 5.75 19.97 3.40
CA ARG A 99 5.51 20.50 4.74
C ARG A 99 5.87 21.99 4.75
N GLU A 100 4.91 22.81 5.15
CA GLU A 100 5.05 24.28 5.17
C GLU A 100 6.25 24.74 6.02
N LYS A 101 6.51 24.06 7.14
CA LYS A 101 7.52 24.46 8.11
C LYS A 101 8.97 24.37 7.63
N ASP A 102 9.29 23.38 6.80
CA ASP A 102 10.69 23.08 6.44
C ASP A 102 10.89 22.66 4.99
N ASP A 103 9.88 22.87 4.15
CA ASP A 103 9.88 22.56 2.72
C ASP A 103 10.19 21.10 2.37
N LYS A 104 10.13 20.20 3.35
CA LYS A 104 10.38 18.77 3.15
C LYS A 104 9.23 18.17 2.34
N LYS A 105 9.59 17.42 1.30
CA LYS A 105 8.64 16.73 0.41
C LYS A 105 8.38 15.30 0.88
N PHE A 106 7.12 14.91 0.86
CA PHE A 106 6.63 13.59 1.24
C PHE A 106 5.78 13.04 0.12
N SER A 107 6.13 11.87 -0.41
CA SER A 107 5.25 11.14 -1.31
C SER A 107 4.24 10.38 -0.45
N ILE A 108 2.96 10.73 -0.56
CA ILE A 108 1.89 10.19 0.27
C ILE A 108 0.85 9.54 -0.63
N ALA A 109 0.43 8.33 -0.25
CA ALA A 109 -0.72 7.67 -0.83
C ALA A 109 -2.00 8.16 -0.11
N PHE A 110 -2.85 8.86 -0.83
CA PHE A 110 -4.15 9.31 -0.37
C PHE A 110 -5.20 8.22 -0.59
N PHE A 111 -5.92 7.90 0.48
CA PHE A 111 -7.11 7.06 0.46
C PHE A 111 -8.32 7.93 0.76
N ALA A 112 -9.13 8.19 -0.25
CA ALA A 112 -10.39 8.89 -0.11
C ALA A 112 -11.47 7.87 0.25
N ILE A 113 -12.07 8.04 1.42
CA ILE A 113 -13.15 7.20 1.94
C ILE A 113 -14.33 8.07 2.33
N GLN A 114 -15.52 7.47 2.37
CA GLN A 114 -16.69 8.14 2.91
C GLN A 114 -16.68 8.02 4.45
N PRO A 115 -16.69 9.13 5.21
CA PRO A 115 -16.72 9.09 6.67
C PRO A 115 -17.93 8.31 7.20
N GLY A 116 -17.74 7.49 8.23
CA GLY A 116 -18.78 6.62 8.78
C GLY A 116 -19.08 5.35 7.97
N SER A 117 -18.35 5.09 6.89
CA SER A 117 -18.38 3.78 6.23
C SER A 117 -17.57 2.75 7.02
N PHE A 118 -17.73 1.46 6.70
CA PHE A 118 -16.91 0.40 7.30
C PHE A 118 -15.41 0.51 6.97
N LEU A 119 -15.03 1.37 6.02
CA LEU A 119 -13.63 1.67 5.66
C LEU A 119 -13.00 2.75 6.56
N ASP A 120 -13.75 3.33 7.49
CA ASP A 120 -13.25 4.37 8.40
C ASP A 120 -12.12 3.80 9.29
N PRO A 121 -10.89 4.35 9.22
CA PRO A 121 -9.77 3.83 9.98
C PRO A 121 -9.97 4.03 11.48
N LYS A 122 -9.48 3.08 12.28
CA LYS A 122 -9.43 3.24 13.73
C LYS A 122 -8.42 4.32 14.11
N ILE A 123 -8.92 5.45 14.60
CA ILE A 123 -8.11 6.58 15.04
C ILE A 123 -7.36 6.20 16.32
N SER A 124 -6.03 6.28 16.29
CA SER A 124 -5.17 6.07 17.45
C SER A 124 -4.94 7.34 18.26
N SER A 125 -5.00 8.51 17.63
CA SER A 125 -4.79 9.81 18.29
C SER A 125 -5.39 10.96 17.48
N GLY A 126 -6.01 11.93 18.14
CA GLY A 126 -6.62 13.09 17.48
C GLY A 126 -8.11 12.90 17.20
N LYS A 127 -8.58 13.41 16.07
CA LYS A 127 -9.98 13.35 15.61
C LYS A 127 -10.08 12.51 14.33
N GLY A 128 -11.25 11.89 14.14
CA GLY A 128 -11.60 11.21 12.89
C GLY A 128 -11.97 12.21 11.79
N LEU A 129 -12.19 11.69 10.59
CA LEU A 129 -12.60 12.50 9.44
C LEU A 129 -14.05 12.98 9.62
N GLU A 130 -14.29 14.26 9.34
CA GLU A 130 -15.63 14.86 9.33
C GLU A 130 -16.02 15.28 7.91
N VAL A 131 -17.23 14.94 7.45
CA VAL A 131 -17.73 15.29 6.11
C VAL A 131 -17.74 16.82 5.88
N SER A 132 -17.91 17.60 6.95
CA SER A 132 -17.96 19.07 6.90
C SER A 132 -16.61 19.75 6.61
N LYS A 133 -15.49 19.01 6.64
CA LYS A 133 -14.15 19.60 6.53
C LYS A 133 -13.27 18.81 5.55
N PRO A 134 -13.33 19.12 4.26
CA PRO A 134 -12.64 18.36 3.22
C PRO A 134 -11.11 18.51 3.22
N ASP A 135 -10.58 19.51 3.93
CA ASP A 135 -9.15 19.81 4.01
C ASP A 135 -8.47 19.16 5.24
N GLU A 136 -9.22 18.36 6.01
CA GLU A 136 -8.70 17.59 7.14
C GLU A 136 -8.26 16.21 6.70
N ILE A 137 -7.06 15.79 7.13
CA ILE A 137 -6.49 14.48 6.80
C ILE A 137 -6.11 13.71 8.06
N VAL A 138 -6.27 12.38 7.99
CA VAL A 138 -5.77 11.43 8.98
C VAL A 138 -4.60 10.70 8.36
N VAL A 139 -3.49 10.62 9.10
CA VAL A 139 -2.22 10.07 8.57
C VAL A 139 -1.74 8.88 9.41
N ASP A 140 -0.95 7.99 8.83
CA ASP A 140 -0.44 6.85 9.60
C ASP A 140 0.62 7.28 10.64
N THR A 141 0.63 6.58 11.78
CA THR A 141 1.60 6.81 12.86
C THR A 141 3.07 6.70 12.43
N SER A 142 3.39 6.01 11.34
CA SER A 142 4.74 5.98 10.75
C SER A 142 5.27 7.37 10.41
N LEU A 143 4.40 8.29 9.96
CA LEU A 143 4.77 9.67 9.65
C LEU A 143 5.16 10.48 10.90
N LYS A 144 4.75 10.06 12.12
CA LYS A 144 5.28 10.64 13.36
C LYS A 144 6.79 10.45 13.49
N LYS A 145 7.33 9.32 13.00
CA LYS A 145 8.78 9.06 13.01
C LYS A 145 9.53 9.99 12.08
N GLU A 146 8.86 10.52 11.05
CA GLU A 146 9.37 11.54 10.14
C GLU A 146 9.23 12.98 10.68
N GLY A 147 8.75 13.12 11.92
CA GLY A 147 8.61 14.39 12.62
C GLY A 147 7.29 15.12 12.36
N ILE A 148 6.30 14.47 11.74
CA ILE A 148 4.96 15.03 11.53
C ILE A 148 4.15 14.99 12.83
N LYS A 149 3.43 16.08 13.12
CA LYS A 149 2.61 16.25 14.33
C LYS A 149 1.16 16.55 14.01
N LEU A 150 0.30 16.38 15.02
CA LEU A 150 -1.09 16.85 14.97
C LEU A 150 -1.11 18.37 14.80
N GLY A 151 -1.92 18.85 13.87
CA GLY A 151 -2.02 20.27 13.51
C GLY A 151 -0.98 20.76 12.53
N ASP A 152 -0.05 19.91 12.05
CA ASP A 152 0.83 20.29 10.95
C ASP A 152 0.01 20.46 9.65
N VAL A 153 0.42 21.43 8.83
CA VAL A 153 -0.15 21.71 7.52
C VAL A 153 0.78 21.18 6.44
N LEU A 154 0.22 20.38 5.53
CA LEU A 154 0.87 19.86 4.35
C LEU A 154 0.25 20.53 3.11
N MET A 155 1.09 21.12 2.27
CA MET A 155 0.67 21.79 1.05
C MET A 155 0.83 20.85 -0.14
N ASP A 156 -0.20 20.75 -0.95
CA ASP A 156 -0.13 20.15 -2.28
C ASP A 156 0.25 21.23 -3.31
N ASP A 157 1.46 21.14 -3.88
CA ASP A 157 1.95 22.08 -4.90
C ASP A 157 1.14 22.00 -6.22
N ILE A 158 0.50 20.86 -6.51
CA ILE A 158 -0.24 20.62 -7.76
C ILE A 158 -1.64 21.21 -7.67
N LEU A 159 -2.31 20.98 -6.54
CA LEU A 159 -3.69 21.46 -6.29
C LEU A 159 -3.72 22.82 -5.59
N ASN A 160 -2.57 23.32 -5.14
CA ASN A 160 -2.42 24.53 -4.33
C ASN A 160 -3.40 24.54 -3.14
N ARG A 161 -3.46 23.40 -2.44
CA ARG A 161 -4.33 23.17 -1.29
C ARG A 161 -3.53 22.90 -0.03
N GLU A 162 -4.03 23.41 1.08
CA GLU A 162 -3.48 23.18 2.41
C GLU A 162 -4.30 22.10 3.11
N LEU A 163 -3.61 21.06 3.60
CA LEU A 163 -4.22 19.92 4.26
C LEU A 163 -3.75 19.87 5.70
N THR A 164 -4.69 19.90 6.64
CA THR A 164 -4.40 19.91 8.08
C THR A 164 -4.50 18.52 8.66
N ILE A 165 -3.47 18.10 9.40
CA ILE A 165 -3.46 16.79 10.04
C ILE A 165 -4.26 16.83 11.34
N VAL A 166 -5.39 16.13 11.37
CA VAL A 166 -6.30 16.12 12.53
C VAL A 166 -6.29 14.83 13.32
N GLY A 167 -5.76 13.77 12.74
CA GLY A 167 -5.74 12.46 13.36
C GLY A 167 -4.58 11.59 12.89
N PHE A 168 -4.30 10.58 13.70
CA PHE A 168 -3.41 9.49 13.36
C PHE A 168 -4.14 8.16 13.41
N THR A 169 -3.79 7.27 12.48
CA THR A 169 -4.25 5.87 12.45
C THR A 169 -3.07 4.93 12.60
N GLU A 170 -3.33 3.71 13.08
CA GLU A 170 -2.33 2.65 13.22
C GLU A 170 -2.45 1.63 12.10
N ASN A 171 -1.28 1.17 11.62
CA ASN A 171 -1.15 0.05 10.70
C ASN A 171 -1.78 0.27 9.31
N GLN A 172 -1.85 1.52 8.86
CA GLN A 172 -2.26 1.88 7.50
C GLN A 172 -1.01 2.34 6.74
N LYS A 173 -0.04 1.42 6.61
CA LYS A 173 1.24 1.70 5.93
C LYS A 173 1.05 1.62 4.41
N ILE A 174 0.99 2.76 3.72
CA ILE A 174 1.27 2.85 2.27
C ILE A 174 2.02 4.15 2.00
#